data_AF-X1EKT8-F1
#
_entry.id   AF-X1EKT8-F1
#
_cell.length_a   1.000
_cell.length_b   1.000
_cell.length_c   1.000
_cell.angle_alpha   90.00
_cell.angle_beta   90.00
_cell.angle_gamma   90.00
#
_symmetry.space_group_name_H-M   'P 1'
#
loop_
_entity.id
_entity.type
_entity.pdbx_description
1 polymer ?
#
loop_
_entity_poly.entity_id
_entity_poly.type
_entity_poly.pdbx_seq_one_letter_code
_entity_poly.pdbx_strand_id
1 'polypeptide(L)'
;MRRLSSWHVALGSLIVIAAVPVEAQQTASQWVWFPESAPNDCIRESRWLRKSFDLPADVKSAALWLLVDDRHALWVNGVALSEPVERRGSSCCYDLTRLLRAGRNVIAVEAFNAGGPAGVIARLLITLANDEELVINSDESWRAANTEQEGWNQPGFEDAE
;
A
#
# COMPACT_ATOMS: atom_id res chain seq x y z
N MET A 1 -25.85 -49.88 -58.95
CA MET A 1 -25.51 -48.51 -58.51
C MET A 1 -25.55 -48.49 -56.99
N ARG A 2 -24.39 -48.34 -56.33
CA ARG A 2 -24.22 -48.52 -54.87
C ARG A 2 -24.37 -47.18 -54.13
N ARG A 3 -25.06 -47.20 -52.99
CA ARG A 3 -25.27 -46.08 -52.05
C ARG A 3 -23.96 -45.66 -51.39
N LEU A 4 -23.75 -44.34 -51.25
CA LEU A 4 -22.72 -43.74 -50.39
C LEU A 4 -23.35 -43.42 -49.02
N SER A 5 -22.68 -43.85 -47.94
CA SER A 5 -23.07 -43.55 -46.56
C SER A 5 -22.42 -42.25 -46.08
N SER A 6 -23.23 -41.36 -45.55
CA SER A 6 -22.80 -40.11 -44.91
C SER A 6 -22.32 -40.41 -43.49
N TRP A 7 -21.11 -39.97 -43.14
CA TRP A 7 -20.63 -39.95 -41.76
C TRP A 7 -20.85 -38.54 -41.20
N HIS A 8 -21.53 -38.43 -40.06
CA HIS A 8 -21.55 -37.20 -39.26
C HIS A 8 -20.51 -37.34 -38.15
N VAL A 9 -19.49 -36.48 -38.16
CA VAL A 9 -18.59 -36.29 -37.02
C VAL A 9 -19.18 -35.18 -36.17
N ALA A 10 -19.64 -35.49 -34.96
CA ALA A 10 -20.02 -34.50 -33.98
C ALA A 10 -18.75 -33.96 -33.31
N LEU A 11 -18.42 -32.67 -33.52
CA LEU A 11 -17.39 -31.98 -32.75
C LEU A 11 -17.95 -31.64 -31.36
N GLY A 12 -17.49 -32.34 -30.33
CA GLY A 12 -17.68 -31.93 -28.95
C GLY A 12 -16.89 -30.66 -28.66
N SER A 13 -17.55 -29.60 -28.20
CA SER A 13 -16.89 -28.39 -27.73
C SER A 13 -16.29 -28.65 -26.34
N LEU A 14 -14.97 -28.63 -26.23
CA LEU A 14 -14.27 -28.59 -24.95
C LEU A 14 -14.32 -27.16 -24.41
N ILE A 15 -15.02 -26.97 -23.29
CA ILE A 15 -14.90 -25.77 -22.46
C ILE A 15 -13.60 -25.93 -21.67
N VAL A 16 -12.57 -25.18 -22.04
CA VAL A 16 -11.37 -25.03 -21.21
C VAL A 16 -11.68 -23.95 -20.18
N ILE A 17 -11.90 -24.36 -18.92
CA ILE A 17 -11.91 -23.44 -17.80
C ILE A 17 -10.43 -23.14 -17.48
N ALA A 18 -9.93 -21.99 -17.93
CA ALA A 18 -8.64 -21.50 -17.47
C ALA A 18 -8.77 -21.15 -15.98
N ALA A 19 -8.05 -21.86 -15.12
CA ALA A 19 -7.87 -21.45 -13.74
C ALA A 19 -7.04 -20.16 -13.75
N VAL A 20 -7.67 -19.03 -13.42
CA VAL A 20 -6.93 -17.80 -13.13
C VAL A 20 -6.21 -18.06 -11.81
N PRO A 21 -4.87 -18.02 -11.75
CA PRO A 21 -4.18 -18.13 -10.48
C PRO A 21 -4.64 -16.98 -9.59
N VAL A 22 -5.29 -17.30 -8.47
CA VAL A 22 -5.45 -16.34 -7.37
C VAL A 22 -4.04 -16.10 -6.85
N GLU A 23 -3.49 -14.96 -7.20
CA GLU A 23 -2.27 -14.45 -6.59
C GLU A 23 -2.57 -14.30 -5.08
N ALA A 24 -1.81 -15.01 -4.25
CA ALA A 24 -2.04 -15.03 -2.82
C ALA A 24 -1.85 -13.60 -2.29
N GLN A 25 -2.95 -12.94 -1.92
CA GLN A 25 -2.89 -11.61 -1.33
C GLN A 25 -2.06 -11.70 -0.05
N GLN A 26 -0.93 -10.98 -0.01
CA GLN A 26 -0.05 -10.94 1.15
C GLN A 26 -0.84 -10.29 2.31
N THR A 27 -1.38 -11.10 3.22
CA THR A 27 -2.39 -10.65 4.19
C THR A 27 -1.80 -9.89 5.36
N ALA A 28 -0.50 -10.02 5.62
CA ALA A 28 0.20 -9.44 6.76
C ALA A 28 1.08 -8.25 6.34
N SER A 29 1.00 -7.17 7.12
CA SER A 29 1.93 -6.04 7.04
C SER A 29 3.35 -6.46 7.45
N GLN A 30 4.34 -5.87 6.79
CA GLN A 30 5.76 -6.03 7.06
C GLN A 30 6.34 -4.75 7.66
N TRP A 31 7.34 -4.89 8.53
CA TRP A 31 8.16 -3.74 8.92
C TRP A 31 9.03 -3.33 7.74
N VAL A 32 8.91 -2.07 7.32
CA VAL A 32 9.65 -1.50 6.19
C VAL A 32 10.53 -0.35 6.67
N TRP A 33 11.70 -0.22 6.05
CA TRP A 33 12.66 0.84 6.33
C TRP A 33 13.48 1.19 5.08
N PHE A 34 14.23 2.29 5.15
CA PHE A 34 15.27 2.58 4.16
C PHE A 34 16.36 1.48 4.19
N PRO A 35 16.95 1.06 3.05
CA PRO A 35 17.92 -0.04 3.01
C PRO A 35 19.27 0.33 3.62
N GLU A 36 19.35 0.34 4.95
CA GLU A 36 20.52 0.67 5.77
C GLU A 36 20.52 -0.10 7.10
N SER A 37 21.58 0.04 7.90
CA SER A 37 21.58 -0.43 9.29
C SER A 37 21.02 0.65 10.22
N ALA A 38 19.70 0.69 10.42
CA ALA A 38 19.06 1.72 11.26
C ALA A 38 19.72 1.94 12.65
N PRO A 39 20.15 0.90 13.40
CA PRO A 39 20.83 1.07 14.68
C PRO A 39 22.18 1.78 14.63
N ASN A 40 22.81 1.86 13.47
CA ASN A 40 24.16 2.42 13.30
C ASN A 40 24.16 3.68 12.42
N ASP A 41 23.34 3.69 11.37
CA ASP A 41 23.41 4.66 10.28
C ASP A 41 22.36 5.78 10.39
N CYS A 42 21.33 5.60 11.22
CA CYS A 42 20.17 6.49 11.29
C CYS A 42 19.81 6.86 12.75
N ILE A 43 20.79 7.24 13.57
CA ILE A 43 20.52 7.65 14.96
C ILE A 43 20.16 9.13 15.01
N ARG A 44 18.98 9.45 15.53
CA ARG A 44 18.42 10.82 15.63
C ARG A 44 18.23 11.47 14.26
N GLU A 45 17.88 10.68 13.26
CA GLU A 45 17.57 11.11 11.90
C GLU A 45 16.20 10.61 11.45
N SER A 46 15.67 11.25 10.41
CA SER A 46 14.42 10.86 9.75
C SER A 46 14.68 10.08 8.47
N ARG A 47 13.73 9.22 8.11
CA ARG A 47 13.55 8.63 6.78
C ARG A 47 12.15 8.95 6.27
N TRP A 48 12.04 9.14 4.96
CA TRP A 48 10.80 9.54 4.30
C TRP A 48 10.27 8.35 3.52
N LEU A 49 9.19 7.75 4.00
CA LEU A 49 8.57 6.56 3.43
C LEU A 49 7.23 6.91 2.80
N ARG A 50 6.93 6.38 1.62
CA ARG A 50 5.66 6.60 0.94
C ARG A 50 5.13 5.37 0.24
N LYS A 51 3.81 5.33 0.10
CA LYS A 51 3.09 4.34 -0.69
C LYS A 51 2.04 5.03 -1.53
N SER A 52 2.16 4.89 -2.85
CA SER A 52 1.12 5.29 -3.79
C SER A 52 0.25 4.11 -4.20
N PHE A 53 -1.02 4.37 -4.44
CA PHE A 53 -2.00 3.39 -4.92
C PHE A 53 -3.15 4.11 -5.61
N ASP A 54 -3.88 3.40 -6.46
CA ASP A 54 -5.04 3.90 -7.18
C ASP A 54 -6.32 3.27 -6.64
N LEU A 55 -7.35 4.10 -6.44
CA LEU A 55 -8.68 3.63 -6.04
C LEU A 55 -9.64 3.69 -7.24
N PRO A 56 -10.38 2.62 -7.55
CA PRO A 56 -11.26 2.57 -8.73
C PRO A 56 -12.56 3.36 -8.55
N ALA A 57 -12.91 3.75 -7.32
CA ALA A 57 -14.13 4.45 -6.97
C ALA A 57 -13.93 5.37 -5.76
N ASP A 58 -14.96 6.14 -5.43
CA ASP A 58 -14.99 6.98 -4.24
C ASP A 58 -14.96 6.16 -2.95
N VAL A 59 -14.47 6.78 -1.87
CA VAL A 59 -14.29 6.13 -0.57
C VAL A 59 -15.51 6.33 0.32
N LYS A 60 -16.00 5.23 0.89
CA LYS A 60 -17.08 5.21 1.91
C LYS A 60 -16.50 5.30 3.32
N SER A 61 -15.43 4.56 3.59
CA SER A 61 -14.66 4.64 4.84
C SER A 61 -13.22 4.21 4.62
N ALA A 62 -12.28 4.79 5.37
CA ALA A 62 -10.89 4.38 5.36
C ALA A 62 -10.24 4.53 6.74
N ALA A 63 -9.61 3.45 7.22
CA ALA A 63 -8.92 3.42 8.50
C ALA A 63 -7.47 2.93 8.31
N LEU A 64 -6.51 3.75 8.77
CA LEU A 64 -5.09 3.41 8.78
C LEU A 64 -4.64 3.10 10.20
N TRP A 65 -4.12 1.89 10.40
CA TRP A 65 -3.30 1.55 11.55
C TRP A 65 -1.83 1.75 11.19
N LEU A 66 -1.14 2.61 11.94
CA LEU A 66 0.26 2.96 11.72
C LEU A 66 1.04 2.86 13.03
N LEU A 67 2.15 2.14 12.99
CA LEU A 67 3.14 2.14 14.06
C LEU A 67 4.51 2.46 13.44
N VAL A 68 5.21 3.39 14.06
CA VAL A 68 6.56 3.79 13.68
C VAL A 68 7.46 3.71 14.90
N ASP A 69 8.69 3.26 14.68
CA ASP A 69 9.77 3.25 15.66
C ASP A 69 10.80 4.31 15.24
N ASP A 70 10.86 5.50 15.86
CA ASP A 70 10.29 5.93 17.15
C ASP A 70 9.24 7.04 17.09
N ARG A 71 9.19 7.83 16.03
CA ARG A 71 8.22 8.94 15.91
C ARG A 71 7.81 9.11 14.46
N HIS A 72 6.60 9.56 14.21
CA HIS A 72 6.17 9.86 12.86
C HIS A 72 5.39 11.16 12.68
N ALA A 73 5.53 11.76 11.51
CA ALA A 73 4.56 12.67 10.93
C ALA A 73 3.91 12.02 9.71
N LEU A 74 2.62 12.29 9.49
CA LEU A 74 1.79 11.61 8.50
C LEU A 74 1.11 12.62 7.57
N TRP A 75 1.22 12.35 6.27
CA TRP A 75 0.50 13.05 5.21
C TRP A 75 -0.32 12.07 4.37
N VAL A 76 -1.45 12.56 3.89
CA VAL A 76 -2.26 11.90 2.86
C VAL A 76 -2.54 12.91 1.77
N ASN A 77 -2.11 12.61 0.55
CA ASN A 77 -2.28 13.50 -0.59
C ASN A 77 -1.79 14.94 -0.32
N GLY A 78 -0.64 15.06 0.34
CA GLY A 78 -0.04 16.34 0.73
C GLY A 78 -0.65 17.02 1.96
N VAL A 79 -1.78 16.53 2.50
CA VAL A 79 -2.42 17.08 3.69
C VAL A 79 -1.81 16.45 4.94
N ALA A 80 -1.26 17.26 5.84
CA ALA A 80 -0.75 16.81 7.13
C ALA A 80 -1.91 16.48 8.09
N LEU A 81 -1.83 15.35 8.79
CA LEU A 81 -2.89 14.93 9.72
C LEU A 81 -2.69 15.40 11.17
N SER A 82 -1.45 15.60 11.59
CA SER A 82 -1.14 16.03 12.97
C SER A 82 0.30 16.54 13.09
N GLU A 83 0.61 17.15 14.23
CA GLU A 83 2.00 17.27 14.69
C GLU A 83 2.64 15.87 14.83
N PRO A 84 3.99 15.77 14.80
CA PRO A 84 4.69 14.52 14.97
C PRO A 84 4.26 13.75 16.24
N VAL A 85 4.03 12.45 16.11
CA VAL A 85 3.52 11.57 17.16
C VAL A 85 4.61 10.59 17.61
N GLU A 86 5.00 10.68 18.88
CA GLU A 86 5.93 9.73 19.50
C GLU A 86 5.33 8.32 19.58
N ARG A 87 6.18 7.30 19.43
CA ARG A 87 5.80 5.89 19.48
C ARG A 87 5.15 5.56 20.81
N ARG A 88 4.11 4.73 20.70
CA ARG A 88 3.45 4.09 21.83
C ARG A 88 3.60 2.57 21.69
N GLY A 89 3.27 1.83 22.74
CA GLY A 89 3.29 0.35 22.69
C GLY A 89 2.29 -0.27 21.71
N SER A 90 1.41 0.53 21.09
CA SER A 90 0.42 0.11 20.09
C SER A 90 0.42 1.06 18.90
N SER A 91 -0.14 0.61 17.76
CA SER A 91 -0.37 1.47 16.60
C SER A 91 -1.34 2.60 16.90
N CYS A 92 -1.17 3.72 16.19
CA CYS A 92 -2.16 4.78 16.07
C CYS A 92 -3.19 4.39 14.99
N CYS A 93 -4.44 4.82 15.16
CA CYS A 93 -5.51 4.62 14.18
C CYS A 93 -5.97 5.98 13.65
N TYR A 94 -5.95 6.15 12.33
CA TYR A 94 -6.32 7.39 11.64
C TYR A 94 -7.54 7.13 10.73
N ASP A 95 -8.54 8.00 10.81
CA ASP A 95 -9.63 8.06 9.84
C ASP A 95 -9.16 8.86 8.61
N LEU A 96 -9.01 8.17 7.48
CA LEU A 96 -8.58 8.75 6.21
C LEU A 96 -9.74 8.97 5.24
N THR A 97 -10.98 8.73 5.65
CA THR A 97 -12.16 8.69 4.78
C THR A 97 -12.30 9.95 3.92
N ARG A 98 -12.02 11.13 4.50
CA ARG A 98 -12.14 12.43 3.80
C ARG A 98 -10.86 12.89 3.09
N LEU A 99 -9.79 12.12 3.18
CA LEU A 99 -8.48 12.46 2.64
C LEU A 99 -8.14 11.63 1.39
N LEU A 100 -8.74 10.46 1.25
CA LEU A 100 -8.64 9.61 0.07
C LEU A 100 -9.70 9.96 -0.98
N ARG A 101 -9.43 9.59 -2.23
CA ARG A 101 -10.30 9.87 -3.39
C ARG A 101 -10.18 8.79 -4.47
N ALA A 102 -11.11 8.73 -5.41
CA ALA A 102 -10.91 7.94 -6.64
C ALA A 102 -9.63 8.39 -7.39
N GLY A 103 -8.95 7.45 -8.05
CA GLY A 103 -7.67 7.66 -8.71
C GLY A 103 -6.47 7.61 -7.76
N ARG A 104 -5.39 8.32 -8.11
CA ARG A 104 -4.12 8.22 -7.39
C ARG A 104 -4.16 8.87 -6.02
N ASN A 105 -3.73 8.10 -5.03
CA ASN A 105 -3.51 8.53 -3.66
C ASN A 105 -2.08 8.23 -3.22
N VAL A 106 -1.63 8.94 -2.19
CA VAL A 106 -0.37 8.66 -1.49
C VAL A 106 -0.56 8.76 0.01
N ILE A 107 0.03 7.79 0.72
CA ILE A 107 0.33 7.90 2.15
C ILE A 107 1.82 8.15 2.27
N ALA A 108 2.17 9.15 3.07
CA ALA A 108 3.53 9.63 3.26
C ALA A 108 3.84 9.75 4.76
N VAL A 109 4.95 9.16 5.18
CA VAL A 109 5.40 9.07 6.57
C VAL A 109 6.83 9.59 6.67
N GLU A 110 7.02 10.66 7.42
CA GLU A 110 8.35 10.98 7.95
C GLU A 110 8.50 10.14 9.22
N ALA A 111 9.50 9.27 9.27
CA ALA A 111 9.78 8.40 10.40
C ALA A 111 11.13 8.77 11.02
N PHE A 112 11.11 9.19 12.28
CA PHE A 112 12.30 9.57 13.03
C PHE A 112 12.74 8.43 13.95
N ASN A 113 14.02 8.06 13.87
CA ASN A 113 14.65 7.07 14.75
C ASN A 113 15.40 7.78 15.87
N ALA A 114 14.99 7.60 17.13
CA ALA A 114 15.69 8.17 18.27
C ALA A 114 16.97 7.40 18.62
N GLY A 115 17.05 6.13 18.24
CA GLY A 115 18.22 5.26 18.29
C GLY A 115 17.82 3.78 18.35
N GLY A 116 18.73 2.89 17.92
CA GLY A 116 18.44 1.45 17.84
C GLY A 116 17.68 1.07 16.56
N PRO A 117 16.97 -0.07 16.54
CA PRO A 117 16.18 -0.48 15.37
C PRO A 117 15.09 0.54 15.03
N ALA A 118 14.80 0.69 13.74
CA ALA A 118 13.74 1.55 13.25
C ALA A 118 12.88 0.82 12.23
N GLY A 119 11.64 1.29 12.06
CA GLY A 119 10.73 0.70 11.10
C GLY A 119 9.37 1.38 11.06
N VAL A 120 8.69 1.21 9.93
CA VAL A 120 7.28 1.55 9.75
C VAL A 120 6.50 0.27 9.50
N ILE A 121 5.37 0.10 10.17
CA ILE A 121 4.40 -0.93 9.83
C ILE A 121 3.01 -0.31 9.75
N ALA A 122 2.30 -0.62 8.66
CA ALA A 122 1.04 -0.01 8.33
C ALA A 122 0.04 -1.02 7.76
N ARG A 123 -1.24 -0.80 8.06
CA ARG A 123 -2.37 -1.45 7.40
C ARG A 123 -3.45 -0.42 7.17
N LEU A 124 -3.87 -0.28 5.93
CA LEU A 124 -4.99 0.55 5.53
C LEU A 124 -6.13 -0.35 5.06
N LEU A 125 -7.30 -0.23 5.68
CA LEU A 125 -8.55 -0.82 5.21
C LEU A 125 -9.41 0.28 4.60
N ILE A 126 -9.88 0.06 3.37
CA ILE A 126 -10.76 0.98 2.65
C ILE A 126 -12.01 0.22 2.26
N THR A 127 -13.16 0.83 2.52
CA THR A 127 -14.43 0.44 1.91
C THR A 127 -14.79 1.49 0.88
N LEU A 128 -15.00 1.08 -0.36
CA LEU A 128 -15.39 1.94 -1.46
C LEU A 128 -16.91 2.16 -1.49
N ALA A 129 -17.37 3.12 -2.28
CA ALA A 129 -18.79 3.45 -2.43
C ALA A 129 -19.63 2.31 -3.03
N ASN A 130 -19.00 1.38 -3.74
CA ASN A 130 -19.60 0.14 -4.26
C ASN A 130 -19.55 -1.03 -3.26
N ASP A 131 -19.21 -0.76 -1.98
CA ASP A 131 -19.03 -1.73 -0.89
C ASP A 131 -17.86 -2.72 -1.07
N GLU A 132 -17.01 -2.52 -2.08
CA GLU A 132 -15.76 -3.28 -2.23
C GLU A 132 -14.76 -2.88 -1.14
N GLU A 133 -14.08 -3.88 -0.58
CA GLU A 133 -13.02 -3.67 0.41
C GLU A 133 -11.63 -3.84 -0.22
N LEU A 134 -10.76 -2.87 0.04
CA LEU A 134 -9.36 -2.89 -0.35
C LEU A 134 -8.48 -2.81 0.89
N VAL A 135 -7.39 -3.57 0.87
CA VAL A 135 -6.36 -3.56 1.93
C VAL A 135 -5.03 -3.18 1.32
N ILE A 136 -4.40 -2.14 1.86
CA ILE A 136 -3.04 -1.75 1.53
C ILE A 136 -2.16 -1.98 2.76
N ASN A 137 -1.21 -2.90 2.66
CA ASN A 137 -0.26 -3.20 3.72
C ASN A 137 1.07 -2.47 3.50
N SER A 138 1.87 -2.34 4.55
CA SER A 138 3.31 -2.11 4.40
C SER A 138 4.00 -3.37 3.92
N ASP A 139 4.82 -3.22 2.88
CA ASP A 139 5.55 -4.28 2.19
C ASP A 139 6.71 -3.66 1.37
N GLU A 140 7.47 -4.51 0.67
CA GLU A 140 8.62 -4.11 -0.14
C GLU A 140 8.31 -3.11 -1.27
N SER A 141 7.05 -2.86 -1.60
CA SER A 141 6.67 -1.86 -2.61
C SER A 141 6.53 -0.45 -2.04
N TRP A 142 6.72 -0.26 -0.74
CA TRP A 142 6.90 1.08 -0.15
C TRP A 142 8.23 1.67 -0.59
N ARG A 143 8.23 2.95 -0.94
CA ARG A 143 9.43 3.70 -1.31
C ARG A 143 9.96 4.46 -0.11
N ALA A 144 11.28 4.54 0.01
CA ALA A 144 11.96 5.17 1.13
C ALA A 144 13.12 6.03 0.65
N ALA A 145 13.35 7.17 1.30
CA ALA A 145 14.49 8.03 1.10
C ALA A 145 15.14 8.41 2.44
N ASN A 146 16.45 8.69 2.40
CA ASN A 146 17.23 9.17 3.54
C ASN A 146 17.40 10.70 3.57
N THR A 147 16.79 11.40 2.63
CA THR A 147 16.69 12.86 2.60
C THR A 147 15.30 13.27 2.16
N GLU A 148 14.79 14.38 2.70
CA GLU A 148 13.53 14.93 2.24
C GLU A 148 13.66 15.42 0.80
N GLN A 149 12.67 15.11 -0.02
CA GLN A 149 12.58 15.60 -1.40
C GLN A 149 11.36 16.49 -1.53
N GLU A 150 11.49 17.63 -2.20
CA GLU A 150 10.35 18.55 -2.35
C GLU A 150 9.15 17.85 -3.01
N GLY A 151 7.97 17.97 -2.39
CA GLY A 151 6.74 17.38 -2.90
C GLY A 151 6.60 15.86 -2.74
N TRP A 152 7.52 15.17 -2.05
CA TRP A 152 7.50 13.71 -1.84
C TRP A 152 6.15 13.17 -1.32
N ASN A 153 5.42 13.98 -0.56
CA ASN A 153 4.11 13.66 0.01
C ASN A 153 2.92 13.88 -0.94
N GLN A 154 3.16 14.28 -2.19
CA GLN A 154 2.13 14.57 -3.19
C GLN A 154 1.88 13.37 -4.12
N PRO A 155 0.65 13.16 -4.62
CA PRO A 155 0.34 12.07 -5.56
C PRO A 155 1.12 12.14 -6.88
N GLY A 156 1.48 13.34 -7.32
CA GLY A 156 2.23 13.57 -8.56
C GLY A 156 3.74 13.42 -8.44
N PHE A 157 4.27 13.10 -7.26
CA PHE A 157 5.70 12.87 -7.09
C PHE A 157 6.13 11.56 -7.76
N GLU A 158 7.13 11.66 -8.62
CA GLU A 158 7.76 10.54 -9.31
C GLU A 158 8.83 9.95 -8.40
N ASP A 159 8.64 8.68 -8.00
CA ASP A 159 9.67 7.97 -7.27
C ASP A 159 10.88 7.76 -8.18
N ALA A 160 12.07 8.14 -7.68
CA ALA A 160 13.30 7.66 -8.30
C ALA A 160 13.33 6.12 -8.20
N GLU A 161 13.90 5.46 -9.22
CA GLU A 161 13.95 3.99 -9.28
C GLU A 161 14.64 3.35 -8.08
#